data_AF-A0A6N7IWL6-F1
#
_entry.id   AF-A0A6N7IWL6-F1
#
_cell.length_a   1.000
_cell.length_b   1.000
_cell.length_c   1.000
_cell.angle_alpha   90.00
_cell.angle_beta   90.00
_cell.angle_gamma   90.00
#
_symmetry.space_group_name_H-M   'P 1'
#
loop_
_entity.id
_entity.type
_entity.pdbx_description
1 polymer ?
#
loop_
_entity_poly.entity_id
_entity_poly.type
_entity_poly.pdbx_seq_one_letter_code
_entity_poly.pdbx_strand_id
1 'polypeptide(L)'
;GKLGILAAAALLLLVVLSYSQTGIMGRAGVAVLFWAAVVLALAAWWLLRSGRHAGAFVGNSLAIVFTTGAIFGGLFPRVMVSSLDPRWSLTVYNASSSPYTLKVMTIVALTLVPVVLLYQGWTYWVFRRRVGGGDLEY
;
A
#
# COMPACT_ATOMS: atom_id res chain seq x y z
N GLY A 1 5.86 -16.31 12.23
CA GLY A 1 5.38 -16.12 13.62
C GLY A 1 3.88 -15.85 13.65
N LYS A 2 3.30 -15.81 14.85
CA LYS A 2 1.87 -15.53 15.10
C LYS A 2 1.38 -14.24 14.41
N LEU A 3 2.24 -13.22 14.34
CA LEU A 3 1.99 -11.94 13.68
C LEU A 3 1.69 -12.05 12.18
N GLY A 4 2.36 -12.94 11.44
CA GLY A 4 2.11 -13.10 10.00
C GLY A 4 0.75 -13.73 9.70
N ILE A 5 0.27 -14.59 10.59
CA ILE A 5 -1.06 -15.18 10.49
C ILE A 5 -2.13 -14.12 10.79
N LEU A 6 -1.89 -13.25 11.78
CA LEU A 6 -2.78 -12.12 12.07
C LEU A 6 -2.85 -11.13 10.90
N ALA A 7 -1.74 -10.81 10.26
CA ALA A 7 -1.71 -9.94 9.09
C ALA A 7 -2.48 -10.54 7.89
N ALA A 8 -2.30 -11.84 7.62
CA ALA A 8 -3.05 -12.55 6.59
C ALA A 8 -4.55 -12.59 6.92
N ALA A 9 -4.91 -12.85 8.18
CA ALA A 9 -6.31 -12.85 8.64
C ALA A 9 -6.94 -11.46 8.53
N ALA A 10 -6.21 -10.39 8.87
CA ALA A 10 -6.67 -9.02 8.70
C ALA A 10 -6.88 -8.64 7.23
N LEU A 11 -5.99 -9.08 6.32
CA LEU A 11 -6.15 -8.90 4.87
C LEU A 11 -7.37 -9.66 4.34
N LEU A 12 -7.58 -10.90 4.77
CA LEU A 12 -8.77 -11.67 4.38
C LEU A 12 -10.05 -11.04 4.93
N LEU A 13 -10.03 -10.57 6.17
CA LEU A 13 -11.15 -9.83 6.76
C LEU A 13 -11.44 -8.55 5.98
N LEU A 14 -10.42 -7.79 5.60
CA LEU A 14 -10.54 -6.61 4.74
C LEU A 14 -11.21 -6.97 3.40
N VAL A 15 -10.81 -8.08 2.77
CA VAL A 15 -11.41 -8.56 1.51
C VAL A 15 -12.89 -8.91 1.71
N VAL A 16 -13.24 -9.63 2.78
CA VAL A 16 -14.63 -10.04 3.07
C VAL A 16 -15.51 -8.83 3.39
N LEU A 17 -15.00 -7.88 4.19
CA LEU A 17 -15.71 -6.63 4.48
C LEU A 17 -15.86 -5.77 3.22
N SER A 18 -14.82 -5.71 2.39
CA SER A 18 -14.88 -5.01 1.10
C SER A 18 -15.94 -5.64 0.19
N TYR A 19 -16.03 -6.98 0.13
CA TYR A 19 -17.02 -7.71 -0.66
C TYR A 19 -18.46 -7.48 -0.18
N SER A 20 -18.67 -7.49 1.13
CA SER A 20 -20.00 -7.41 1.75
C SER A 20 -20.57 -6.00 1.83
N GLN A 21 -19.72 -4.99 2.06
CA GLN A 21 -20.19 -3.60 2.27
C GLN A 21 -20.07 -2.72 1.04
N THR A 22 -19.24 -3.10 0.09
CA THR A 22 -18.86 -2.25 -1.04
C THR A 22 -18.93 -3.09 -2.30
N GLY A 23 -19.94 -2.89 -3.15
CA GLY A 23 -20.07 -3.57 -4.47
C GLY A 23 -18.94 -3.27 -5.48
N ILE A 24 -17.76 -2.90 -4.99
CA ILE A 24 -16.51 -2.55 -5.65
C ILE A 24 -16.01 -3.65 -6.60
N MET A 25 -16.35 -4.92 -6.34
CA MET A 25 -15.95 -6.07 -7.17
C MET A 25 -16.69 -6.20 -8.49
N GLY A 26 -17.58 -5.27 -8.86
CA GLY A 26 -18.15 -5.22 -10.21
C GLY A 26 -17.11 -4.88 -11.29
N ARG A 27 -15.92 -4.38 -10.91
CA ARG A 27 -14.80 -4.07 -11.82
C ARG A 27 -13.72 -5.14 -11.71
N ALA A 28 -13.57 -5.96 -12.75
CA ALA A 28 -12.58 -7.03 -12.82
C ALA A 28 -11.15 -6.59 -12.44
N GLY A 29 -10.75 -5.35 -12.76
CA GLY A 29 -9.43 -4.81 -12.40
C GLY A 29 -9.18 -4.73 -10.88
N VAL A 30 -10.20 -4.44 -10.08
CA VAL A 30 -10.05 -4.33 -8.62
C VAL A 30 -9.92 -5.71 -7.97
N ALA A 31 -10.63 -6.71 -8.51
CA ALA A 31 -10.48 -8.12 -8.13
C ALA A 31 -9.05 -8.61 -8.31
N VAL A 32 -8.48 -8.34 -9.48
CA VAL A 32 -7.10 -8.74 -9.80
C VAL A 32 -6.10 -8.13 -8.82
N LEU A 33 -6.22 -6.84 -8.51
CA LEU A 33 -5.31 -6.17 -7.56
C LEU A 33 -5.43 -6.75 -6.15
N PHE A 34 -6.63 -7.05 -5.66
CA PHE A 34 -6.83 -7.66 -4.34
C PHE A 34 -6.24 -9.07 -4.28
N TRP A 35 -6.52 -9.92 -5.28
CA TRP A 35 -5.97 -11.27 -5.31
C TRP A 35 -4.46 -11.27 -5.43
N ALA A 36 -3.88 -10.38 -6.24
CA ALA A 36 -2.44 -10.18 -6.33
C ALA A 36 -1.84 -9.82 -4.96
N ALA A 37 -2.47 -8.90 -4.22
CA ALA A 37 -2.01 -8.52 -2.87
C ALA A 37 -1.99 -9.70 -1.90
N VAL A 38 -3.05 -10.52 -1.88
CA VAL A 38 -3.13 -11.71 -1.02
C VAL A 38 -2.04 -12.72 -1.37
N VAL A 39 -1.87 -13.02 -2.66
CA VAL A 39 -0.83 -13.96 -3.13
C VAL A 39 0.56 -13.47 -2.75
N LEU A 40 0.84 -12.17 -2.93
CA LEU A 40 2.14 -11.58 -2.59
C LEU A 40 2.40 -11.58 -1.08
N ALA A 41 1.38 -11.32 -0.25
CA ALA A 41 1.51 -11.40 1.21
C ALA A 41 1.81 -12.84 1.68
N LEU A 42 1.12 -13.84 1.10
CA LEU A 42 1.38 -15.25 1.39
C LEU A 42 2.76 -15.69 0.91
N ALA A 43 3.18 -15.26 -0.28
CA ALA A 43 4.52 -15.52 -0.81
C ALA A 43 5.60 -14.89 0.08
N ALA A 44 5.39 -13.66 0.54
CA ALA A 44 6.31 -12.98 1.47
C ALA A 44 6.44 -13.75 2.79
N TRP A 45 5.33 -14.24 3.34
CA TRP A 45 5.32 -15.04 4.56
C TRP A 45 6.05 -16.37 4.40
N TRP A 46 5.87 -17.05 3.25
CA TRP A 46 6.63 -18.26 2.93
C TRP A 46 8.13 -17.97 2.80
N LEU A 47 8.51 -16.98 2.01
CA LEU A 47 9.90 -16.58 1.79
C LEU A 47 10.61 -16.24 3.10
N LEU A 48 9.89 -15.63 4.04
CA LEU A 48 10.40 -15.32 5.37
C LEU A 48 10.70 -16.60 6.18
N ARG A 49 9.86 -17.63 6.07
CA ARG A 49 10.11 -18.94 6.70
C ARG A 49 11.27 -19.70 6.06
N SER A 50 11.50 -19.50 4.77
CA SER A 50 12.61 -20.11 4.02
C SER A 50 13.95 -19.36 4.17
N GLY A 51 14.04 -18.35 5.05
CA GLY A 51 15.27 -17.57 5.27
C GLY A 51 15.62 -16.60 4.14
N ARG A 52 14.75 -16.41 3.13
CA ARG A 52 14.98 -15.51 1.99
C ARG A 52 14.44 -14.11 2.29
N HIS A 53 15.11 -13.41 3.21
CA HIS A 53 14.66 -12.11 3.73
C HIS A 53 14.45 -11.02 2.67
N ALA A 54 15.32 -10.95 1.65
CA ALA A 54 15.18 -9.96 0.57
C ALA A 54 13.89 -10.17 -0.26
N GLY A 55 13.58 -11.43 -0.60
CA GLY A 55 12.36 -11.78 -1.32
C GLY A 55 11.11 -11.55 -0.48
N ALA A 56 11.18 -11.85 0.83
CA ALA A 56 10.10 -11.58 1.76
C ALA A 56 9.80 -10.07 1.86
N PHE A 57 10.83 -9.23 1.89
CA PHE A 57 10.67 -7.78 1.90
C PHE A 57 9.96 -7.27 0.65
N VAL A 58 10.46 -7.65 -0.54
CA VAL A 58 9.86 -7.22 -1.82
C VAL A 58 8.41 -7.71 -1.96
N GLY A 59 8.14 -8.97 -1.62
CA GLY A 59 6.78 -9.52 -1.67
C GLY A 59 5.82 -8.75 -0.76
N ASN A 60 6.25 -8.38 0.44
CA ASN A 60 5.44 -7.59 1.36
C ASN A 60 5.25 -6.14 0.88
N SER A 61 6.29 -5.50 0.37
CA SER A 61 6.19 -4.16 -0.22
C SER A 61 5.21 -4.12 -1.38
N LEU A 62 5.25 -5.12 -2.27
CA LEU A 62 4.29 -5.23 -3.37
C LEU A 62 2.88 -5.49 -2.84
N ALA A 63 2.70 -6.38 -1.85
CA ALA A 63 1.39 -6.62 -1.25
C ALA A 63 0.74 -5.33 -0.75
N ILE A 64 1.51 -4.45 -0.09
CA ILE A 64 1.03 -3.13 0.34
C ILE A 64 0.58 -2.28 -0.85
N VAL A 65 1.40 -2.17 -1.90
CA VAL A 65 1.08 -1.40 -3.11
C VAL A 65 -0.21 -1.90 -3.77
N PHE A 66 -0.36 -3.21 -3.92
CA PHE A 66 -1.54 -3.82 -4.53
C PHE A 66 -2.79 -3.64 -3.66
N THR A 67 -2.69 -3.80 -2.34
CA THR A 67 -3.81 -3.53 -1.42
C THR A 67 -4.26 -2.06 -1.52
N THR A 68 -3.33 -1.11 -1.46
CA THR A 68 -3.65 0.32 -1.58
C THR A 68 -4.29 0.62 -2.95
N GLY A 69 -3.71 0.11 -4.03
CA GLY A 69 -4.25 0.28 -5.38
C GLY A 69 -5.65 -0.30 -5.54
N ALA A 70 -5.93 -1.46 -4.92
CA ALA A 70 -7.23 -2.09 -4.99
C ALA A 70 -8.32 -1.29 -4.23
N ILE A 71 -7.98 -0.73 -3.06
CA ILE A 71 -8.88 0.14 -2.29
C ILE A 71 -9.25 1.38 -3.10
N PHE A 72 -8.26 2.13 -3.58
CA PHE A 72 -8.51 3.37 -4.32
C PHE A 72 -9.14 3.12 -5.70
N GLY A 73 -8.75 2.06 -6.40
CA GLY A 73 -9.38 1.66 -7.67
C GLY A 73 -10.85 1.25 -7.50
N GLY A 74 -11.19 0.67 -6.34
CA GLY A 74 -12.56 0.34 -6.00
C GLY A 74 -13.42 1.54 -5.62
N LEU A 75 -12.86 2.47 -4.86
CA LEU A 75 -13.57 3.66 -4.40
C LEU A 75 -13.82 4.66 -5.55
N PHE A 76 -12.92 4.74 -6.54
CA PHE A 76 -13.00 5.72 -7.63
C PHE A 76 -14.35 5.70 -8.38
N PRO A 77 -15.04 6.85 -8.55
CA PRO A 77 -14.57 8.23 -8.35
C PRO A 77 -14.82 8.83 -6.95
N ARG A 78 -15.36 8.02 -6.02
CA ARG A 78 -15.54 8.42 -4.62
C ARG A 78 -14.22 8.22 -3.86
N VAL A 79 -13.99 9.04 -2.84
CA VAL A 79 -12.87 8.88 -1.90
C VAL A 79 -13.37 8.49 -0.51
N MET A 80 -14.61 8.88 -0.19
CA MET A 80 -15.29 8.48 1.05
C MET A 80 -16.78 8.35 0.79
N VAL A 81 -17.36 7.21 1.15
CA VAL A 81 -18.81 6.96 1.02
C VAL A 81 -19.48 7.36 2.33
N SER A 82 -20.53 8.18 2.24
CA SER A 82 -21.35 8.54 3.40
C SER A 82 -22.31 7.39 3.73
N SER A 83 -22.43 7.06 5.02
CA SER A 83 -23.36 6.05 5.54
C SER A 83 -24.77 6.60 5.83
N LEU A 84 -24.95 7.93 5.82
CA LEU A 84 -26.22 8.59 6.15
C LEU A 84 -27.03 9.00 4.90
N ASP A 85 -26.35 9.52 3.88
CA ASP A 85 -26.95 9.88 2.60
C ASP A 85 -25.94 9.71 1.45
N PRO A 86 -26.22 8.89 0.42
CA PRO A 86 -25.36 8.72 -0.74
C PRO A 86 -24.93 10.03 -1.43
N ARG A 87 -25.76 11.09 -1.38
CA ARG A 87 -25.51 12.41 -1.97
C ARG A 87 -24.38 13.19 -1.29
N TRP A 88 -24.05 12.85 -0.04
CA TRP A 88 -22.97 13.49 0.72
C TRP A 88 -21.63 12.75 0.62
N SER A 89 -21.52 11.81 -0.33
CA SER A 89 -20.25 11.13 -0.57
C SER A 89 -19.19 12.13 -1.09
N LEU A 90 -17.98 12.04 -0.53
CA LEU A 90 -16.83 12.80 -1.03
C LEU A 90 -16.32 12.12 -2.30
N THR A 91 -16.19 12.91 -3.36
CA THR A 91 -15.68 12.54 -4.68
C THR A 91 -14.45 13.37 -5.00
N VAL A 92 -13.64 12.93 -5.95
CA VAL A 92 -12.45 13.70 -6.39
C VAL A 92 -12.82 15.11 -6.87
N TYR A 93 -14.05 15.29 -7.39
CA TYR A 93 -14.52 16.56 -7.91
C TYR A 93 -15.00 17.55 -6.83
N ASN A 94 -15.54 17.06 -5.71
CA ASN A 94 -16.01 17.93 -4.63
C ASN A 94 -14.98 18.12 -3.50
N ALA A 95 -14.02 17.21 -3.38
CA ALA A 95 -13.01 17.21 -2.32
C ALA A 95 -11.64 17.76 -2.76
N SER A 96 -11.49 18.11 -4.04
CA SER A 96 -10.23 18.65 -4.55
C SER A 96 -10.04 20.12 -4.18
N SER A 97 -8.78 20.51 -3.98
CA SER A 97 -8.39 21.91 -3.80
C SER A 97 -8.57 22.70 -5.11
N SER A 98 -8.48 24.03 -5.01
CA SER A 98 -8.54 24.89 -6.20
C SER A 98 -7.49 24.48 -7.26
N PRO A 99 -7.76 24.69 -8.56
CA PRO A 99 -6.86 24.29 -9.64
C PRO A 99 -5.45 24.89 -9.50
N TYR A 100 -5.35 26.12 -8.97
CA TYR A 100 -4.08 26.79 -8.72
C TYR A 100 -3.24 26.03 -7.68
N THR A 101 -3.80 25.75 -6.50
CA THR A 101 -3.11 25.02 -5.43
C THR A 101 -2.75 23.62 -5.87
N LEU A 102 -3.64 22.93 -6.58
CA LEU A 102 -3.39 21.58 -7.10
C LEU A 102 -2.20 21.55 -8.08
N LYS A 103 -2.12 22.54 -8.98
CA LYS A 103 -1.03 22.65 -9.94
C LYS A 103 0.31 22.90 -9.23
N VAL A 104 0.34 23.81 -8.26
CA VAL A 104 1.55 24.09 -7.47
C VAL A 104 2.02 22.83 -6.73
N MET A 105 1.11 22.14 -6.04
CA MET A 105 1.46 20.91 -5.31
C MET A 105 1.92 19.77 -6.23
N THR A 106 1.41 19.72 -7.47
CA THR A 106 1.88 18.74 -8.46
C THR A 106 3.32 19.03 -8.89
N ILE A 107 3.68 20.30 -9.11
CA ILE A 107 5.08 20.69 -9.43
C ILE A 107 6.00 20.36 -8.26
N VAL A 108 5.57 20.67 -7.03
CA VAL A 108 6.32 20.35 -5.81
C VAL A 108 6.49 18.83 -5.66
N ALA A 109 5.44 18.04 -5.85
CA ALA A 109 5.52 16.58 -5.78
C ALA A 109 6.47 16.02 -6.85
N LEU A 110 6.37 16.48 -8.09
CA LEU A 110 7.23 16.03 -9.19
C LEU A 110 8.72 16.37 -9.00
N THR A 111 9.03 17.43 -8.25
CA THR A 111 10.41 17.84 -7.98
C THR A 111 10.98 17.24 -6.70
N LEU A 112 10.21 17.22 -5.60
CA LEU A 112 10.69 16.74 -4.31
C LEU A 112 10.65 15.22 -4.17
N VAL A 113 9.63 14.53 -4.70
CA VAL A 113 9.54 13.06 -4.62
C VAL A 113 10.78 12.35 -5.19
N PRO A 114 11.29 12.68 -6.40
CA PRO A 114 12.50 12.02 -6.90
C PRO A 114 13.73 12.30 -6.04
N VAL A 115 13.87 13.51 -5.49
CA VAL A 115 14.98 13.85 -4.58
C VAL A 115 14.93 13.00 -3.32
N VAL A 116 13.75 12.85 -2.72
CA VAL A 116 13.56 12.00 -1.53
C VAL A 116 13.86 10.53 -1.85
N LEU A 117 13.42 10.01 -3.00
CA LEU A 117 13.69 8.64 -3.42
C LEU A 117 15.18 8.39 -3.66
N LEU A 118 15.90 9.34 -4.27
CA LEU A 118 17.34 9.26 -4.47
C LEU A 118 18.07 9.19 -3.12
N TYR A 119 17.70 10.07 -2.17
CA TYR A 119 18.29 10.06 -0.83
C TYR A 119 17.98 8.75 -0.07
N GLN A 120 16.75 8.27 -0.14
CA GLN A 120 16.36 7.01 0.50
C GLN A 120 17.12 5.82 -0.10
N GLY A 121 17.31 5.81 -1.43
CA GLY A 121 18.09 4.80 -2.13
C GLY A 121 19.58 4.85 -1.79
N TRP A 122 20.17 6.05 -1.77
CA TRP A 122 21.55 6.27 -1.34
C TRP A 122 21.77 5.78 0.09
N THR A 123 20.89 6.16 1.01
CA THR A 123 20.94 5.73 2.41
C THR A 123 20.91 4.20 2.53
N TYR A 124 20.01 3.54 1.79
CA TYR A 124 19.96 2.07 1.77
C TYR A 124 21.25 1.44 1.21
N TRP A 125 21.86 2.08 0.20
CA TRP A 125 23.13 1.63 -0.36
C TRP A 125 24.30 1.80 0.62
N VAL A 126 24.36 2.92 1.34
CA VAL A 126 25.38 3.18 2.37
C VAL A 126 25.27 2.16 3.52
N PHE A 127 24.06 1.89 4.01
CA PHE A 127 23.82 0.97 5.12
C PHE A 127 23.57 -0.48 4.72
N ARG A 128 24.05 -0.91 3.54
CA ARG A 128 23.87 -2.29 3.06
C ARG A 128 24.62 -3.35 3.87
N ARG A 129 25.60 -2.95 4.68
CA ARG A 129 26.40 -3.89 5.48
C ARG A 129 25.63 -4.26 6.75
N ARG A 130 25.75 -5.52 7.16
CA ARG A 130 25.18 -5.99 8.44
C ARG A 130 25.97 -5.38 9.58
N VAL A 131 25.28 -4.83 10.58
CA VAL A 131 25.89 -4.37 11.84
C VAL A 131 26.28 -5.62 12.64
N GLY A 132 27.53 -5.69 13.08
CA GLY A 132 28.08 -6.82 13.85
C GLY A 132 28.15 -6.52 15.34
N GLY A 133 28.18 -7.55 16.18
CA GLY A 133 28.23 -7.39 17.64
C GLY A 133 29.48 -6.67 18.17
N GLY A 134 30.57 -6.61 17.39
CA GLY A 134 31.77 -5.84 17.73
C GLY A 134 31.63 -4.32 17.53
N ASP A 135 30.55 -3.85 16.91
CA ASP A 135 30.24 -2.41 16.80
C ASP A 135 29.56 -1.86 18.08
N LEU A 136 29.34 -2.71 19.10
CA LEU A 136 28.62 -2.38 20.34
C LEU A 136 29.52 -2.27 21.58
N GLU A 137 30.84 -2.33 21.43
CA GLU A 137 31.76 -2.03 22.54
C GLU A 137 31.82 -0.52 22.77
N TYR A 138 31.22 -0.08 23.89
CA TYR A 138 31.40 1.26 24.48
C TYR A 138 32.60 1.28 25.41
#